data_AF-A0A8B7IZY1-F1
#
_entry.id   AF-A0A8B7IZY1-F1
#
_cell.length_a   1.000
_cell.length_b   1.000
_cell.length_c   1.000
_cell.angle_alpha   90.00
_cell.angle_beta   90.00
_cell.angle_gamma   90.00
#
_symmetry.space_group_name_H-M   'P 1'
#
loop_
_entity.id
_entity.type
_entity.pdbx_description
1 polymer ?
#
loop_
_entity_poly.entity_id
_entity_poly.type
_entity_poly.pdbx_seq_one_letter_code
_entity_poly.pdbx_strand_id
1 'polypeptide(L)'
;GEQVVIRSFPIASLTKEKKINIQAQVDQFIQEGLQLRSCTFQLLKIAFDEEVASESAEVFRKHLHKLRYPQHVRGTFAFTVGQSPKQVMQPKAKEKNPSL
;
A
#
# COMPACT_ATOMS: atom_id res chain seq x y z
N GLY A 1 13.81 25.53 -3.23
CA GLY A 1 14.20 24.65 -2.11
C GLY A 1 13.17 23.55 -1.99
N GLU A 2 13.60 22.32 -1.72
CA GLU A 2 12.71 21.17 -1.55
C GLU A 2 11.87 21.33 -0.27
N GLN A 3 10.55 21.14 -0.36
CA GLN A 3 9.65 21.22 0.78
C GLN A 3 9.05 19.84 1.06
N VAL A 4 9.31 19.32 2.26
CA VAL A 4 8.70 18.06 2.70
C VAL A 4 7.26 18.30 3.12
N VAL A 5 6.33 17.54 2.55
CA VAL A 5 4.90 17.55 2.89
C VAL A 5 4.47 16.16 3.30
N ILE A 6 3.85 16.02 4.47
CA ILE A 6 3.33 14.75 4.97
C ILE A 6 1.82 14.69 4.71
N ARG A 7 1.36 13.61 4.06
CA ARG A 7 -0.06 13.32 3.82
C ARG A 7 -0.35 11.87 4.20
N SER A 8 -1.56 11.60 4.69
CA SER A 8 -2.03 10.26 5.04
C SER A 8 -3.11 9.79 4.08
N PHE A 9 -3.16 8.49 3.80
CA PHE A 9 -4.21 7.86 3.00
C PHE A 9 -4.64 6.53 3.65
N PRO A 10 -5.95 6.30 3.89
CA PRO A 10 -6.44 5.09 4.54
C PRO A 10 -6.43 3.88 3.60
N ILE A 11 -5.32 3.14 3.56
CA ILE A 11 -5.07 2.04 2.62
C ILE A 11 -6.16 0.95 2.66
N ALA A 12 -6.67 0.59 3.84
CA ALA A 12 -7.75 -0.40 3.98
C ALA A 12 -9.04 -0.01 3.23
N SER A 13 -9.26 1.30 3.05
CA SER A 13 -10.42 1.87 2.37
C SER A 13 -10.16 2.23 0.91
N LEU A 14 -9.01 1.86 0.34
CA LEU A 14 -8.73 1.99 -1.10
C LEU A 14 -9.94 1.45 -1.90
N THR A 15 -10.16 1.83 -3.15
CA THR A 15 -11.22 1.27 -3.98
C THR A 15 -10.75 1.15 -5.40
N LYS A 16 -9.86 2.05 -5.81
CA LYS A 16 -9.24 2.04 -7.11
C LYS A 16 -7.80 2.52 -7.01
N GLU A 17 -6.92 1.75 -7.60
CA GLU A 17 -5.60 2.18 -8.04
C GLU A 17 -5.67 2.36 -9.56
N LYS A 18 -5.16 3.48 -10.09
CA LYS A 18 -5.14 3.75 -11.52
C LYS A 18 -3.83 4.44 -11.89
N LYS A 19 -3.09 3.89 -12.86
CA LYS A 19 -1.99 4.61 -13.53
C LYS A 19 -2.55 5.81 -14.29
N ILE A 20 -1.92 6.96 -14.14
CA ILE A 20 -2.33 8.22 -14.78
C ILE A 20 -1.11 8.90 -15.40
N ASN A 21 -1.36 9.67 -16.45
CA ASN A 21 -0.37 10.59 -17.00
C ASN A 21 -0.53 11.93 -16.28
N ILE A 22 0.53 12.42 -15.66
CA ILE A 22 0.56 13.73 -15.00
C ILE A 22 1.27 14.69 -15.95
N GLN A 23 0.53 15.70 -16.42
CA GLN A 23 1.10 16.83 -17.14
C GLN A 23 1.52 17.86 -16.10
N ALA A 24 2.82 18.02 -15.88
CA ALA A 24 3.32 19.18 -15.17
C ALA A 24 3.07 20.40 -16.06
N GLN A 25 2.40 21.43 -15.53
CA GLN A 25 1.98 22.60 -16.31
C GLN A 25 3.15 23.46 -16.83
N VAL A 26 4.38 23.22 -16.37
CA VAL A 26 5.53 24.09 -16.60
C VAL A 26 6.57 23.46 -17.52
N ASP A 27 6.75 22.14 -17.46
CA ASP A 27 7.63 21.41 -18.37
C ASP A 27 6.84 20.25 -18.96
N GLN A 28 6.83 20.15 -20.29
CA GLN A 28 6.02 19.23 -21.09
C GLN A 28 6.37 17.75 -20.91
N PHE A 29 6.96 17.38 -19.77
CA PHE A 29 7.21 16.01 -19.37
C PHE A 29 5.90 15.38 -18.89
N ILE A 30 5.49 14.35 -19.62
CA ILE A 30 4.45 13.44 -19.16
C ILE A 30 5.12 12.49 -18.16
N GLN A 31 4.83 12.69 -16.89
CA GLN A 31 5.30 11.80 -15.83
C GLN A 31 4.24 10.73 -15.57
N GLU A 32 4.64 9.45 -15.57
CA GLU A 32 3.74 8.39 -15.11
C GLU A 32 3.49 8.57 -13.61
N GLY A 33 2.22 8.56 -13.23
CA GLY A 33 1.77 8.73 -11.86
C GLY A 33 0.74 7.69 -11.45
N LEU A 34 0.40 7.72 -10.17
CA LEU A 34 -0.57 6.83 -9.55
C LEU A 34 -1.71 7.63 -8.95
N GLN A 35 -2.95 7.23 -9.23
CA GLN A 35 -4.14 7.76 -8.59
C GLN A 35 -4.78 6.71 -7.68
N LEU A 36 -4.94 7.07 -6.41
CA LEU A 36 -5.56 6.25 -5.37
C LEU A 36 -6.90 6.87 -4.97
N ARG A 37 -7.98 6.09 -5.04
CA ARG A 37 -9.32 6.48 -4.57
C ARG A 37 -9.71 5.64 -3.38
N SER A 38 -10.29 6.26 -2.36
CA SER A 38 -10.83 5.57 -1.19
C SER A 38 -12.36 5.71 -1.11
N CYS A 39 -13.04 4.77 -0.43
CA CYS A 39 -14.47 4.87 -0.10
C CYS A 39 -14.76 5.91 1.01
N THR A 40 -13.74 6.51 1.63
CA THR A 40 -13.89 7.63 2.57
C THR A 40 -13.75 8.99 1.87
N PHE A 41 -14.10 9.07 0.59
CA PHE A 41 -14.04 10.30 -0.23
C PHE A 41 -12.64 10.94 -0.35
N GLN A 42 -11.57 10.18 -0.12
CA GLN A 42 -10.19 10.65 -0.29
C GLN A 42 -9.65 10.27 -1.67
N LEU A 43 -8.94 11.21 -2.32
CA LEU A 43 -8.25 11.03 -3.59
C LEU A 43 -6.80 11.51 -3.45
N LEU A 44 -5.84 10.64 -3.73
CA LEU A 44 -4.41 10.98 -3.74
C LEU A 44 -3.83 10.73 -5.14
N LYS A 45 -3.12 11.71 -5.68
CA LYS A 45 -2.33 11.59 -6.90
C LYS A 45 -0.85 11.65 -6.52
N ILE A 46 -0.07 10.70 -7.00
CA ILE A 46 1.35 10.53 -6.71
C ILE A 46 2.10 10.58 -8.04
N ALA A 47 3.14 11.39 -8.12
CA ALA A 47 4.11 11.39 -9.22
C ALA A 47 5.43 10.85 -8.67
N PHE A 48 6.20 10.13 -9.49
CA PHE A 48 7.51 9.58 -9.12
C PHE A 48 8.59 10.30 -9.89
N ASP A 49 9.47 11.01 -9.18
CA ASP A 49 10.61 11.71 -9.77
C ASP A 49 11.46 10.79 -10.68
N GLU A 50 12.22 11.37 -11.62
CA GLU A 50 13.04 10.61 -12.57
C GLU A 50 14.07 9.71 -11.90
N GLU A 51 14.53 10.09 -10.71
CA GLU A 51 15.46 9.31 -9.90
C GLU A 51 14.82 8.06 -9.27
N VAL A 52 13.48 7.96 -9.26
CA VAL A 52 12.76 6.83 -8.68
C VAL A 52 12.66 5.68 -9.68
N ALA A 53 13.41 4.61 -9.42
CA ALA A 53 13.38 3.42 -10.26
C ALA A 53 11.97 2.78 -10.33
N SER A 54 11.57 2.32 -11.53
CA SER A 54 10.26 1.70 -11.79
C SER A 54 9.96 0.50 -10.89
N GLU A 55 10.97 -0.29 -10.50
CA GLU A 55 10.78 -1.41 -9.56
C GLU A 55 10.32 -0.92 -8.17
N SER A 56 10.82 0.23 -7.71
CA SER A 56 10.40 0.81 -6.41
C SER A 56 8.94 1.24 -6.45
N ALA A 57 8.49 1.83 -7.56
CA ALA A 57 7.08 2.17 -7.78
C ALA A 57 6.20 0.90 -7.80
N GLU A 58 6.70 -0.19 -8.40
CA GLU A 58 5.97 -1.47 -8.44
C GLU A 58 5.91 -2.13 -7.05
N VAL A 59 7.00 -2.11 -6.27
CA VAL A 59 7.02 -2.58 -4.87
C VAL A 59 6.02 -1.78 -4.02
N PHE A 60 5.96 -0.45 -4.20
CA PHE A 60 4.97 0.39 -3.53
C PHE A 60 3.53 -0.04 -3.84
N ARG A 61 3.21 -0.31 -5.11
CA ARG A 61 1.89 -0.82 -5.54
C ARG A 61 1.58 -2.19 -4.93
N LYS A 62 2.55 -3.11 -4.93
CA LYS A 62 2.42 -4.42 -4.28
C LYS A 62 2.13 -4.27 -2.78
N HIS A 63 2.78 -3.33 -2.10
CA HIS A 63 2.50 -3.04 -0.69
C HIS A 63 1.10 -2.46 -0.45
N LEU A 64 0.62 -1.54 -1.29
CA LEU A 64 -0.75 -1.03 -1.21
C LEU A 64 -1.77 -2.17 -1.30
N HIS A 65 -1.61 -3.07 -2.26
CA HIS A 65 -2.51 -4.21 -2.43
C HIS A 65 -2.44 -5.22 -1.27
N LYS A 66 -1.24 -5.48 -0.75
CA LYS A 66 -1.05 -6.37 0.40
C LYS A 66 -1.68 -5.82 1.68
N LEU A 67 -1.48 -4.53 1.96
CA LEU A 67 -1.92 -3.88 3.21
C LEU A 67 -3.40 -3.49 3.19
N ARG A 68 -4.01 -3.43 2.01
CA ARG A 68 -5.43 -3.13 1.82
C ARG A 68 -6.36 -4.08 2.58
N TYR A 69 -5.97 -5.34 2.71
CA TYR A 69 -6.80 -6.35 3.39
C TYR A 69 -6.13 -6.74 4.70
N PRO A 70 -6.48 -6.08 5.82
CA PRO A 70 -5.89 -6.42 7.11
C PRO A 70 -6.25 -7.86 7.50
N GLN A 71 -5.29 -8.59 8.06
CA GLN A 71 -5.47 -10.00 8.47
C GLN A 71 -6.53 -10.19 9.56
N HIS A 72 -6.80 -9.15 10.34
CA HIS A 72 -7.83 -9.14 11.37
C HIS A 72 -8.64 -7.84 11.29
N VAL A 73 -9.96 -7.93 11.53
CA VAL A 73 -10.89 -6.77 11.51
C VAL A 73 -10.44 -5.62 12.40
N ARG A 74 -9.74 -5.91 13.50
CA ARG A 74 -9.16 -4.90 14.40
C ARG A 74 -8.20 -3.98 13.64
N GLY A 75 -7.37 -4.53 12.75
CA GLY A 75 -6.41 -3.78 11.94
C GLY A 75 -7.02 -2.77 10.96
N THR A 76 -8.34 -2.77 10.78
CA THR A 76 -9.06 -1.73 10.05
C THR A 76 -9.15 -0.42 10.83
N PHE A 77 -9.04 -0.46 12.16
CA PHE A 77 -9.21 0.69 13.04
C PHE A 77 -7.85 1.22 13.55
N ALA A 78 -7.64 2.53 13.44
CA ALA A 78 -6.38 3.19 13.77
C ALA A 78 -5.91 2.99 15.22
N PHE A 79 -6.83 2.82 16.18
CA PHE A 79 -6.51 2.64 17.61
C PHE A 79 -5.92 1.27 17.95
N THR A 80 -5.87 0.33 16.99
CA THR A 80 -5.40 -1.05 17.23
C THR A 80 -3.93 -1.27 16.84
N VAL A 81 -3.26 -0.23 16.31
CA VAL A 81 -1.83 -0.29 15.98
C VAL A 81 -1.04 -0.57 17.27
N GLY A 82 -0.33 -1.70 17.31
CA GLY A 82 0.41 -2.17 18.49
C GLY A 82 -0.33 -3.17 19.38
N GLN A 83 -1.64 -3.40 19.16
CA GLN A 83 -2.44 -4.39 19.90
C GLN A 83 -2.57 -5.73 19.16
N SER A 84 -1.63 -6.09 18.27
CA SER A 84 -1.71 -7.36 17.55
C SER A 84 -1.78 -8.52 18.56
N PRO A 85 -2.79 -9.41 18.45
CA PRO A 85 -2.72 -10.69 19.15
C PRO A 85 -1.42 -11.35 18.70
N LYS A 86 -0.59 -11.81 19.64
CA LYS A 86 0.55 -12.67 19.31
C LYS A 86 -0.02 -13.78 18.44
N GLN A 87 0.43 -13.87 17.18
CA GLN A 87 0.06 -14.99 16.31
C GLN A 87 0.45 -16.24 17.09
N VAL A 88 -0.55 -16.98 17.58
CA VAL A 88 -0.32 -18.32 18.12
C VAL A 88 0.03 -19.13 16.89
N MET A 89 1.32 -19.20 16.60
CA MET A 89 1.87 -20.05 15.57
C MET A 89 1.47 -21.46 15.99
N GLN A 90 0.43 -22.02 15.35
CA GLN A 90 0.06 -23.41 15.59
C GLN A 90 1.34 -24.24 15.37
N PRO A 91 1.75 -25.07 16.33
CA PRO A 91 2.85 -25.97 16.11
C PRO A 91 2.49 -26.80 14.88
N LYS A 92 3.33 -26.75 13.83
CA LYS A 92 3.25 -27.71 12.73
C LYS A 92 3.27 -29.09 13.37
N ALA A 93 2.14 -29.79 13.34
CA ALA A 93 2.11 -31.20 13.70
C ALA A 93 3.09 -31.89 12.74
N LYS A 94 4.18 -32.44 13.29
CA LYS A 94 5.02 -33.37 12.55
C LYS A 94 4.13 -34.56 12.23
N GLU A 95 3.66 -34.67 10.99
CA GLU A 95 3.16 -35.95 10.49
C GLU A 95 4.30 -36.96 10.59
N LYS A 96 4.24 -37.82 11.60
CA LYS A 96 5.01 -39.06 11.61
C LYS A 96 4.32 -39.96 10.60
N ASN A 97 4.87 -40.06 9.39
CA ASN A 97 4.60 -41.19 8.52
C ASN A 97 5.07 -42.47 9.21
N PRO A 98 4.20 -43.45 9.52
CA PRO A 98 4.66 -44.81 9.67
C PRO A 98 4.80 -45.39 8.25
N SER A 99 6.05 -45.63 7.83
CA SER A 99 6.31 -46.48 6.68
C SER A 99 5.84 -47.90 7.01
N LEU A 100 5.02 -48.48 6.13
CA LEU A 100 4.72 -49.90 6.00
C LEU A 100 4.86 -50.26 4.52
#